data_AF-A0A251XAY1-F1
#
_entry.id   AF-A0A251XAY1-F1
#
_cell.length_a   1.000
_cell.length_b   1.000
_cell.length_c   1.000
_cell.angle_alpha   90.00
_cell.angle_beta   90.00
_cell.angle_gamma   90.00
#
_symmetry.space_group_name_H-M   'P 1'
#
loop_
_entity.id
_entity.type
_entity.pdbx_description
1 polymer ?
#
loop_
_entity_poly.entity_id
_entity_poly.type
_entity_poly.pdbx_seq_one_letter_code
_entity_poly.pdbx_strand_id
1 'polypeptide(L)'
;MKELPKSWQTSDRSIRAVQLAFEFNRAIADVIREEANRHGVSSSTQIRAIIGLPSKKPKRPRLTVTLSEEDYHILAERYQLPVEDRNAIREAIAQELITHCESVLYEQNEEMAVSSLDEK
;
A
#
# COMPACT_ATOMS: atom_id res chain seq x y z
N MET A 1 12.33 21.01 44.47
CA MET A 1 12.53 20.61 43.07
C MET A 1 12.73 19.10 43.04
N LYS A 2 11.92 18.33 42.31
CA LYS A 2 12.11 16.87 42.16
C LYS A 2 12.92 16.63 40.89
N GLU A 3 14.10 16.02 41.05
CA GLU A 3 14.97 15.67 39.92
C GLU A 3 14.45 14.42 39.18
N LEU A 4 14.48 14.48 37.86
CA LEU A 4 14.03 13.41 36.97
C LEU A 4 15.07 12.27 36.88
N PRO A 5 14.65 11.00 36.67
CA PRO A 5 15.53 9.84 36.76
C PRO A 5 16.60 9.75 35.66
N LYS A 6 17.79 9.24 36.02
CA LYS A 6 18.96 9.04 35.13
C LYS A 6 18.71 8.18 33.88
N SER A 7 17.65 7.36 33.85
CA SER A 7 17.27 6.59 32.65
C SER A 7 16.82 7.46 31.47
N TRP A 8 16.57 8.75 31.71
CA TRP A 8 16.23 9.73 30.68
C TRP A 8 17.45 10.47 30.09
N GLN A 9 18.66 10.28 30.65
CA GLN A 9 19.85 11.02 30.20
C GLN A 9 20.43 10.50 28.87
N THR A 10 20.09 9.29 28.43
CA THR A 10 20.47 8.75 27.11
C THR A 10 19.62 9.29 25.95
N SER A 11 18.73 10.25 26.22
CA SER A 11 17.80 10.85 25.24
C SER A 11 18.44 11.93 24.36
N ASP A 12 19.76 12.10 24.38
CA ASP A 12 20.43 13.28 23.82
C ASP A 12 20.95 13.11 22.38
N ARG A 13 20.76 11.94 21.76
CA ARG A 13 21.05 11.72 20.32
C ARG A 13 19.83 11.35 19.48
N SER A 14 18.64 11.56 20.02
CA SER A 14 17.43 11.57 19.19
C SER A 14 17.23 13.00 18.69
N ILE A 15 17.98 13.40 17.66
CA ILE A 15 17.61 14.57 16.86
C ILE A 15 16.21 14.22 16.32
N ARG A 16 15.17 14.73 16.98
CA ARG A 16 13.78 14.40 16.64
C ARG A 16 13.55 14.82 15.20
N ALA A 17 13.05 13.91 14.38
CA ALA A 17 12.69 14.25 13.01
C ALA A 17 11.61 15.35 13.05
N VAL A 18 11.89 16.48 12.40
CA VAL A 18 10.92 17.58 12.26
C VAL A 18 10.03 17.24 11.07
N GLN A 19 8.71 17.22 11.29
CA GLN A 19 7.74 17.09 10.20
C GLN A 19 7.57 18.44 9.52
N LEU A 20 7.77 18.48 8.21
CA LEU A 20 7.55 19.67 7.37
C LEU A 20 6.23 19.48 6.61
N ALA A 21 5.36 20.48 6.72
CA ALA A 21 4.15 20.57 5.91
C ALA A 21 4.40 21.53 4.74
N PHE A 22 3.99 21.14 3.55
CA PHE A 22 4.06 21.97 2.35
C PHE A 22 2.66 22.13 1.77
N GLU A 23 2.36 23.33 1.27
CA GLU A 23 1.16 23.59 0.50
C GLU A 23 1.53 23.71 -0.98
N PHE A 24 0.92 22.84 -1.80
CA PHE A 24 1.12 22.83 -3.24
C PHE A 24 -0.24 22.86 -3.94
N ASN A 25 -0.24 23.21 -5.22
CA ASN A 25 -1.42 22.97 -6.04
C ASN A 25 -1.68 21.46 -6.21
N ARG A 26 -2.92 21.11 -6.56
CA ARG A 26 -3.35 19.71 -6.69
C ARG A 26 -2.54 18.92 -7.71
N ALA A 27 -2.19 19.55 -8.84
CA ALA A 27 -1.44 18.90 -9.90
C ALA A 27 -0.08 18.36 -9.42
N ILE A 28 0.68 19.15 -8.66
CA ILE A 28 1.98 18.72 -8.11
C ILE A 28 1.81 17.57 -7.12
N ALA A 29 0.82 17.68 -6.22
CA ALA A 29 0.55 16.65 -5.23
C ALA A 29 0.16 15.31 -5.87
N ASP A 30 -0.62 15.35 -6.95
CA ASP A 30 -1.07 14.16 -7.67
C ASP A 30 0.08 13.49 -8.41
N VAL A 31 0.98 14.25 -9.06
CA VAL A 31 2.19 13.69 -9.70
C VAL A 31 3.05 12.93 -8.70
N ILE A 32 3.32 13.50 -7.52
CA ILE A 32 4.13 12.84 -6.49
C ILE A 32 3.45 11.58 -5.97
N ARG A 33 2.12 11.59 -5.80
CA ARG A 33 1.37 10.41 -5.35
C ARG A 33 1.40 9.30 -6.39
N GLU A 34 1.24 9.64 -7.67
CA GLU A 34 1.29 8.67 -8.76
C GLU A 34 2.66 8.03 -8.88
N GLU A 35 3.74 8.82 -8.83
CA GLU A 35 5.09 8.27 -8.79
C GLU A 35 5.33 7.36 -7.58
N ALA A 36 4.87 7.80 -6.40
CA ALA A 36 4.99 7.01 -5.18
C ALA A 36 4.27 5.67 -5.30
N ASN A 37 3.05 5.67 -5.86
CA ASN A 37 2.25 4.47 -6.13
C ASN A 37 2.97 3.55 -7.12
N ARG A 38 3.46 4.07 -8.25
CA ARG A 38 4.20 3.30 -9.25
C ARG A 38 5.46 2.64 -8.69
N HIS A 39 6.15 3.30 -7.77
CA HIS A 39 7.33 2.75 -7.10
C HIS A 39 6.99 1.88 -5.88
N GLY A 40 5.71 1.77 -5.51
CA GLY A 40 5.27 1.03 -4.32
C GLY A 40 5.77 1.64 -3.01
N VAL A 41 6.00 2.96 -2.97
CA VAL A 41 6.50 3.69 -1.79
C VAL A 41 5.48 4.72 -1.29
N SER A 42 5.64 5.20 -0.06
CA SER A 42 4.82 6.32 0.41
C SER A 42 5.25 7.64 -0.23
N SER A 43 4.34 8.63 -0.30
CA SER A 43 4.69 9.97 -0.80
C SER A 43 5.85 10.61 -0.02
N SER A 44 5.99 10.33 1.28
CA SER A 44 7.13 10.80 2.06
C SER A 44 8.44 10.17 1.60
N THR A 45 8.44 8.87 1.31
CA THR A 45 9.60 8.17 0.75
C THR A 45 9.94 8.67 -0.65
N GLN A 46 8.92 8.93 -1.49
CA GLN A 46 9.11 9.52 -2.82
C GLN A 46 9.72 10.92 -2.73
N ILE A 47 9.21 11.79 -1.84
CA ILE A 47 9.78 13.12 -1.60
C ILE A 47 11.25 13.01 -1.19
N ARG A 48 11.60 12.10 -0.27
CA ARG A 48 12.99 11.85 0.12
C ARG A 48 13.86 11.45 -1.06
N ALA A 49 13.37 10.58 -1.94
CA ALA A 49 14.10 10.17 -3.14
C ALA A 49 14.35 11.37 -4.09
N ILE A 50 13.33 12.20 -4.32
CA ILE A 50 13.41 13.41 -5.15
C ILE A 50 14.49 14.37 -4.62
N ILE A 51 14.60 14.54 -3.30
CA ILE A 51 15.59 15.44 -2.67
C ILE A 51 16.91 14.74 -2.30
N GLY A 52 17.16 13.52 -2.80
CA GLY A 52 18.43 12.82 -2.60
C GLY A 52 18.68 12.30 -1.19
N LEU A 53 17.64 12.15 -0.36
CA LEU A 53 17.75 11.61 1.00
C LEU A 53 17.54 10.09 1.04
N PRO A 54 18.28 9.36 1.90
CA PRO A 54 18.10 7.93 2.07
C PRO A 54 16.73 7.61 2.67
N SER A 55 16.06 6.58 2.18
CA SER A 55 14.75 6.14 2.65
C SER A 55 14.73 4.63 2.88
N LYS A 56 13.90 4.19 3.83
CA LYS A 56 13.73 2.75 4.09
C LYS A 56 12.83 2.15 3.02
N LYS A 57 13.24 1.02 2.44
CA LYS A 57 12.41 0.26 1.52
C LYS A 57 11.13 -0.22 2.23
N PRO A 58 9.95 -0.12 1.59
CA PRO A 58 8.72 -0.66 2.13
C PRO A 58 8.90 -2.16 2.38
N LYS A 59 8.53 -2.62 3.58
CA LYS A 59 8.79 -4.02 3.96
C LYS A 59 7.86 -5.01 3.27
N ARG A 60 6.61 -4.66 2.92
CA ARG A 60 5.64 -5.44 2.11
C ARG A 60 4.49 -4.54 1.61
N PRO A 61 3.96 -4.74 0.39
CA PRO A 61 2.69 -4.14 -0.01
C PRO A 61 1.57 -4.74 0.85
N ARG A 62 0.71 -3.88 1.43
CA ARG A 62 -0.44 -4.31 2.25
C ARG A 62 -1.69 -3.74 1.60
N LEU A 63 -2.64 -4.62 1.31
CA LEU A 63 -4.00 -4.27 0.94
C LEU A 63 -4.91 -4.62 2.11
N THR A 64 -5.79 -3.69 2.48
CA THR A 64 -6.73 -3.87 3.59
C THR A 64 -8.13 -3.52 3.11
N VAL A 65 -9.08 -4.39 3.42
CA VAL A 65 -10.51 -4.15 3.26
C VAL A 65 -11.17 -4.26 4.64
N THR A 66 -12.18 -3.44 4.89
CA THR A 66 -13.00 -3.54 6.11
C THR A 66 -14.30 -4.23 5.72
N LEU A 67 -14.67 -5.27 6.48
CA LEU A 67 -15.88 -6.05 6.27
C LEU A 67 -16.75 -5.97 7.53
N SER A 68 -18.03 -5.67 7.33
CA SER A 68 -19.08 -5.76 8.34
C SER A 68 -19.56 -7.20 8.53
N GLU A 69 -20.39 -7.45 9.53
CA GLU A 69 -20.98 -8.79 9.74
C GLU A 69 -21.89 -9.20 8.59
N GLU A 70 -22.66 -8.25 8.03
CA GLU A 70 -23.50 -8.47 6.85
C GLU A 70 -22.66 -8.90 5.64
N ASP A 71 -21.50 -8.27 5.44
CA ASP A 71 -20.58 -8.65 4.35
C ASP A 71 -20.14 -10.11 4.49
N TYR A 72 -19.90 -10.59 5.71
CA TYR A 72 -19.55 -12.00 5.93
C TYR A 72 -20.70 -12.94 5.57
N HIS A 73 -21.97 -12.56 5.81
CA HIS A 73 -23.10 -13.37 5.38
C HIS A 73 -23.20 -13.46 3.85
N ILE A 74 -23.02 -12.34 3.16
CA ILE A 74 -23.01 -12.30 1.69
C ILE A 74 -21.86 -13.14 1.13
N LEU A 75 -20.66 -13.01 1.69
CA LEU A 75 -19.48 -13.76 1.26
C LEU A 75 -19.61 -15.26 1.55
N ALA A 76 -20.20 -15.62 2.69
CA ALA A 76 -20.50 -17.00 3.04
C ALA A 76 -21.44 -17.65 2.02
N GLU A 77 -22.51 -16.96 1.63
CA GLU A 77 -23.42 -17.43 0.58
C GLU A 77 -22.69 -17.54 -0.77
N ARG A 78 -21.92 -16.51 -1.15
CA ARG A 78 -21.18 -16.47 -2.42
C ARG A 78 -20.19 -17.62 -2.57
N TYR A 79 -19.44 -17.92 -1.50
CA TYR A 79 -18.44 -18.98 -1.50
C TYR A 79 -18.99 -20.33 -1.05
N GLN A 80 -20.27 -20.42 -0.70
CA GLN A 80 -20.91 -21.63 -0.17
C GLN A 80 -20.18 -22.17 1.08
N LEU A 81 -19.75 -21.25 1.93
CA LEU A 81 -19.02 -21.52 3.17
C LEU A 81 -19.87 -21.16 4.39
N PRO A 82 -19.64 -21.77 5.56
CA PRO A 82 -20.24 -21.31 6.81
C PRO A 82 -19.76 -19.89 7.15
N VAL A 83 -20.68 -19.00 7.54
CA VAL A 83 -20.35 -17.61 7.95
C VAL A 83 -19.39 -17.55 9.15
N GLU A 84 -19.43 -18.57 10.00
CA GLU A 84 -18.54 -18.74 11.14
C GLU A 84 -17.10 -19.06 10.73
N ASP A 85 -16.91 -19.62 9.53
CA ASP A 85 -15.58 -19.95 8.99
C ASP A 85 -14.96 -18.74 8.29
N ARG A 86 -14.66 -17.71 9.09
CA ARG A 86 -13.99 -16.49 8.62
C ARG A 86 -12.60 -16.76 8.04
N ASN A 87 -11.98 -17.90 8.36
CA ASN A 87 -10.71 -18.29 7.77
C ASN A 87 -10.90 -18.77 6.33
N ALA A 88 -11.83 -19.70 6.10
CA ALA A 88 -12.13 -20.18 4.75
C ALA A 88 -12.63 -19.04 3.84
N ILE A 89 -13.48 -18.14 4.36
CA ILE A 89 -13.94 -16.96 3.60
C ILE A 89 -12.74 -16.07 3.22
N ARG A 90 -11.78 -15.86 4.12
CA ARG A 90 -10.58 -15.07 3.83
C ARG A 90 -9.70 -15.73 2.76
N GLU A 91 -9.54 -17.05 2.81
CA GLU A 91 -8.78 -17.80 1.81
C GLU A 91 -9.46 -17.74 0.44
N ALA A 92 -10.79 -17.86 0.40
CA ALA A 92 -11.58 -17.70 -0.82
C ALA A 92 -11.42 -16.30 -1.43
N ILE A 93 -11.51 -15.24 -0.61
CA ILE A 93 -11.24 -13.86 -1.05
C ILE A 93 -9.83 -13.73 -1.62
N ALA A 94 -8.82 -14.26 -0.92
CA ALA A 94 -7.43 -14.16 -1.35
C ALA A 94 -7.23 -14.85 -2.71
N GLN A 95 -7.83 -16.03 -2.91
CA GLN A 95 -7.75 -16.76 -4.17
C GLN A 95 -8.46 -16.02 -5.31
N GLU A 96 -9.66 -15.47 -5.06
CA GLU A 96 -10.39 -14.67 -6.06
C GLU A 96 -9.60 -13.44 -6.48
N LEU A 97 -8.98 -12.74 -5.53
CA LEU A 97 -8.13 -11.57 -5.83
C LEU A 97 -6.90 -11.95 -6.65
N ILE A 98 -6.25 -13.08 -6.36
CA ILE A 98 -5.12 -13.58 -7.15
C ILE A 98 -5.58 -13.85 -8.58
N THR A 99 -6.65 -14.63 -8.75
CA THR A 99 -7.17 -14.98 -10.08
C THR A 99 -7.59 -13.75 -10.87
N HIS A 100 -8.23 -12.78 -10.22
CA HIS A 100 -8.60 -11.52 -10.87
C HIS A 100 -7.37 -10.74 -11.35
N CYS A 101 -6.36 -10.59 -10.48
CA CYS A 101 -5.12 -9.89 -10.84
C CYS A 101 -4.37 -10.62 -11.96
N GLU A 102 -4.31 -11.95 -11.93
CA GLU A 102 -3.71 -12.75 -13.00
C GLU A 102 -4.42 -12.48 -14.35
N SER A 103 -5.75 -12.51 -14.40
CA SER A 103 -6.53 -12.20 -15.61
C SER A 103 -6.21 -10.82 -16.18
N VAL A 104 -6.26 -9.79 -15.32
CA VAL A 104 -5.98 -8.41 -15.74
C VAL A 104 -4.54 -8.28 -16.27
N LEU A 105 -3.58 -8.93 -15.63
CA LEU A 105 -2.19 -8.93 -16.09
C LEU A 105 -2.03 -9.67 -17.42
N TYR A 106 -2.76 -10.76 -17.67
CA TYR A 106 -2.74 -11.45 -18.97
C TYR A 106 -3.29 -10.55 -20.09
N GLU A 107 -4.43 -9.91 -19.88
CA GLU A 107 -5.07 -9.00 -20.85
C GLU A 107 -4.14 -7.83 -21.22
N GLN A 108 -3.49 -7.22 -20.23
CA GLN A 108 -2.53 -6.12 -20.44
C GLN A 108 -1.28 -6.55 -21.23
N ASN A 109 -0.85 -7.80 -21.09
CA ASN A 109 0.30 -8.31 -21.84
C ASN A 109 -0.08 -8.66 -23.29
N GLU A 110 -1.31 -9.10 -23.57
CA GLU A 110 -1.78 -9.36 -24.93
C GLU A 110 -1.94 -8.07 -25.74
N GLU A 111 -2.52 -7.01 -25.16
CA GLU A 111 -2.62 -5.70 -25.82
C GLU A 111 -1.24 -5.12 -26.20
N MET A 112 -0.23 -5.32 -25.35
CA MET A 112 1.14 -4.89 -25.62
C MET A 112 1.82 -5.73 -26.71
N ALA A 113 1.48 -7.02 -26.82
CA ALA A 113 2.03 -7.91 -27.85
C ALA A 113 1.41 -7.66 -29.23
N VAL A 114 0.11 -7.34 -29.30
CA VAL A 114 -0.59 -7.02 -30.56
C VAL A 114 -0.15 -5.66 -31.10
N SER A 115 0.02 -4.64 -30.24
CA SER A 115 0.51 -3.31 -30.64
C SER A 115 1.94 -3.32 -31.23
N SER A 116 2.73 -4.38 -31.02
CA SER A 116 4.08 -4.53 -31.58
C SER A 116 4.10 -5.20 -32.96
N LEU A 117 2.97 -5.75 -33.44
CA LEU A 117 2.89 -6.45 -34.73
C LEU A 117 2.38 -5.57 -35.88
N ASP A 118 1.84 -4.39 -35.58
CA ASP A 118 1.32 -3.44 -36.58
C ASP A 118 2.37 -2.46 -37.15
N GLU A 119 3.65 -2.56 -36.75
CA GLU A 119 4.75 -1.70 -37.23
C GLU A 119 5.64 -2.34 -38.33
N LYS A 120 5.12 -3.29 -39.12
CA LYS A 120 5.85 -3.84 -40.29
C LYS A 120 5.18 -3.57 -41.63
#